data_AF-A0AB74F0Z1-F1
#
_entry.id   AF-A0AB74F0Z1-F1
#
_cell.length_a   1.000
_cell.length_b   1.000
_cell.length_c   1.000
_cell.angle_alpha   90.00
_cell.angle_beta   90.00
_cell.angle_gamma   90.00
#
_symmetry.space_group_name_H-M   'P 1'
#
loop_
_entity.id
_entity.type
_entity.pdbx_description
1 polymer ?
#
loop_
_entity_poly.entity_id
_entity_poly.type
_entity_poly.pdbx_seq_one_letter_code
_entity_poly.pdbx_strand_id
1 'polypeptide(L)'
;MENKIEDRKKLYIPARIKVENEPLKGFSSRSLKWFLISGIIASVFCLIVGLISKEFSYGILLWMFTIGALAVAFHENELNMNMVDYFMVLFRFAGEQQKYEYFFYDTLDDMEEKHGHRKQSK
;
A
#
# COMPACT_ATOMS: atom_id res chain seq x y z
N MET A 1 47.87 -21.27 2.85
CA MET A 1 47.14 -20.19 3.56
C MET A 1 45.72 -20.23 3.05
N GLU A 2 44.85 -20.91 3.79
CA GLU A 2 43.47 -21.20 3.40
C GLU A 2 42.57 -20.13 4.03
N ASN A 3 42.06 -19.21 3.21
CA ASN A 3 41.18 -18.13 3.67
C ASN A 3 39.77 -18.71 3.90
N LYS A 4 39.44 -19.03 5.15
CA LYS A 4 38.07 -19.33 5.56
C LYS A 4 37.27 -18.04 5.49
N ILE A 5 36.45 -17.91 4.46
CA ILE A 5 35.41 -16.86 4.38
C ILE A 5 34.42 -17.17 5.49
N GLU A 6 34.45 -16.35 6.54
CA GLU A 6 33.48 -16.41 7.63
C GLU A 6 32.06 -16.36 7.07
N ASP A 7 31.28 -17.38 7.38
CA ASP A 7 29.82 -17.40 7.21
C ASP A 7 29.23 -16.20 7.95
N ARG A 8 29.09 -15.07 7.24
CA ARG A 8 28.28 -13.95 7.69
C ARG A 8 26.86 -14.51 7.83
N LYS A 9 26.49 -14.84 9.08
CA LYS A 9 25.13 -15.16 9.50
C LYS A 9 24.21 -14.11 8.89
N LYS A 10 23.60 -14.42 7.74
CA LYS A 10 22.56 -13.59 7.15
C LYS A 10 21.45 -13.58 8.18
N LEU A 11 21.22 -12.41 8.77
CA LEU A 11 20.10 -12.18 9.68
C LEU A 11 18.83 -12.39 8.86
N TYR A 12 18.27 -13.60 8.90
CA TYR A 12 17.04 -13.91 8.20
C TYR A 12 15.91 -13.33 9.05
N ILE A 13 15.39 -12.17 8.64
CA ILE A 13 14.16 -11.66 9.22
C ILE A 13 13.07 -12.61 8.72
N PRO A 14 12.40 -13.39 9.59
CA PRO A 14 11.28 -14.20 9.15
C PRO A 14 10.17 -13.24 8.77
N ALA A 15 10.06 -12.96 7.47
CA ALA A 15 8.90 -12.27 6.95
C ALA A 15 7.72 -13.21 7.21
N ARG A 16 6.81 -12.83 8.12
CA ARG A 16 5.53 -13.53 8.34
C ARG A 16 4.60 -13.30 7.13
N ILE A 17 5.09 -13.55 5.93
CA ILE A 17 4.31 -13.48 4.72
C ILE A 17 3.62 -14.83 4.63
N LYS A 18 2.30 -14.80 4.79
CA LYS A 18 1.45 -15.98 4.62
C LYS A 18 1.65 -16.44 3.19
N VAL A 19 2.26 -17.60 2.98
CA VAL A 19 2.37 -18.22 1.65
C VAL A 19 0.94 -18.59 1.23
N GLU A 20 0.27 -17.66 0.56
CA GLU A 20 -1.08 -17.87 0.07
C GLU A 20 -1.00 -18.63 -1.26
N ASN A 21 -2.01 -19.44 -1.57
CA ASN A 21 -2.04 -20.14 -2.86
C ASN A 21 -2.15 -19.09 -3.98
N GLU A 22 -1.06 -18.92 -4.72
CA GLU A 22 -0.94 -18.11 -5.92
C GLU A 22 -1.24 -18.96 -7.16
N PRO A 23 -2.49 -18.98 -7.67
CA PRO A 23 -2.80 -19.64 -8.95
C PRO A 23 -2.04 -19.00 -10.13
N LEU A 24 -1.68 -17.72 -10.01
CA LEU A 24 -0.85 -16.96 -10.93
C LEU A 24 0.17 -16.19 -10.10
N LYS A 25 1.42 -16.14 -10.56
CA LYS A 25 2.51 -15.45 -9.86
C LYS A 25 2.13 -13.97 -9.61
N GLY A 26 2.07 -13.57 -8.35
CA GLY A 26 1.67 -12.21 -7.94
C GLY A 26 0.16 -11.94 -7.97
N PHE A 27 -0.67 -12.98 -8.02
CA PHE A 27 -2.11 -12.91 -7.78
C PHE A 27 -2.54 -14.01 -6.81
N SER A 28 -2.87 -13.65 -5.58
CA SER A 28 -3.64 -14.51 -4.67
C SER A 28 -4.97 -14.92 -5.29
N SER A 29 -5.46 -16.09 -4.90
CA SER A 29 -6.80 -16.58 -5.23
C SER A 29 -7.91 -15.57 -4.89
N ARG A 30 -7.72 -14.75 -3.85
CA ARG A 30 -8.65 -13.67 -3.48
C ARG A 30 -8.58 -12.52 -4.49
N SER A 31 -7.39 -12.00 -4.75
CA SER A 31 -7.18 -10.87 -5.65
C SER A 31 -7.58 -11.18 -7.08
N LEU A 32 -7.37 -12.42 -7.54
CA LEU A 32 -7.82 -12.87 -8.86
C LEU A 32 -9.36 -12.80 -9.01
N LYS A 33 -10.12 -13.19 -7.97
CA LYS A 33 -11.59 -13.10 -7.98
C LYS A 33 -12.05 -11.65 -8.08
N TRP A 34 -11.44 -10.75 -7.31
CA TRP A 34 -11.78 -9.32 -7.34
C TRP A 34 -11.37 -8.66 -8.66
N PHE A 35 -10.23 -9.04 -9.23
CA PHE A 35 -9.81 -8.62 -10.56
C PHE A 35 -10.83 -9.05 -11.63
N LEU A 36 -11.33 -10.29 -11.59
CA LEU A 36 -12.31 -10.78 -12.55
C LEU A 36 -13.64 -10.02 -12.45
N ILE A 37 -14.16 -9.85 -11.22
CA ILE A 37 -15.43 -9.13 -10.98
C ILE A 37 -15.31 -7.67 -11.42
N SER A 38 -14.24 -6.99 -11.03
CA SER A 38 -13.99 -5.58 -11.42
C SER A 38 -13.77 -5.43 -12.92
N GLY A 39 -13.10 -6.39 -13.57
CA GLY A 39 -12.92 -6.42 -15.01
C GLY A 39 -14.24 -6.53 -15.79
N ILE A 40 -15.19 -7.33 -15.32
CA ILE A 40 -16.53 -7.44 -15.93
C ILE A 40 -17.26 -6.09 -15.81
N ILE A 41 -17.25 -5.48 -14.63
CA ILE A 41 -17.91 -4.19 -14.39
C ILE A 41 -17.28 -3.08 -15.26
N ALA A 42 -15.94 -3.03 -15.30
CA ALA A 42 -15.21 -2.08 -16.14
C ALA A 42 -15.50 -2.26 -17.63
N SER A 43 -15.66 -3.51 -18.09
CA SER A 43 -15.99 -3.82 -19.48
C SER A 43 -17.38 -3.29 -19.86
N VAL A 44 -18.37 -3.51 -19.01
CA VAL A 44 -19.73 -2.96 -19.20
C VAL A 44 -19.69 -1.44 -19.23
N PHE A 45 -18.94 -0.81 -18.32
CA PHE A 45 -18.79 0.65 -18.30
C PHE A 45 -18.16 1.19 -19.58
N CYS A 46 -17.06 0.60 -20.06
CA CYS A 46 -16.39 1.03 -21.28
C CYS A 46 -17.28 0.88 -22.53
N LEU A 47 -18.11 -0.16 -22.58
CA LEU A 47 -19.10 -0.33 -23.65
C LEU A 47 -20.13 0.79 -23.64
N ILE A 48 -20.67 1.16 -22.47
CA ILE A 48 -21.62 2.27 -22.33
C ILE A 48 -20.98 3.58 -22.81
N VAL A 49 -19.74 3.86 -22.43
CA VAL A 49 -19.00 5.05 -22.86
C VAL A 49 -18.78 5.07 -24.39
N GLY A 50 -18.47 3.92 -24.99
CA GLY A 50 -18.33 3.78 -26.43
C GLY A 50 -19.64 4.05 -27.19
N LEU A 51 -20.77 3.58 -26.66
CA LEU A 51 -22.10 3.83 -27.25
C LEU A 51 -22.49 5.32 -27.16
N ILE A 52 -22.22 5.98 -26.04
CA ILE A 52 -22.51 7.41 -25.87
C ILE A 52 -21.66 8.27 -26.81
N SER A 53 -20.38 7.91 -26.96
CA SER A 53 -19.43 8.63 -27.83
C SER A 53 -19.72 8.44 -29.33
N LYS A 54 -20.62 7.51 -29.71
CA LYS A 54 -20.92 7.10 -31.10
C LYS A 54 -19.73 6.57 -31.91
N GLU A 55 -18.58 6.45 -31.26
CA GLU A 55 -17.29 6.09 -31.85
C GLU A 55 -16.70 4.96 -31.01
N PHE A 56 -16.80 3.72 -31.52
CA PHE A 56 -16.45 2.51 -30.78
C PHE A 56 -14.96 2.46 -30.39
N SER A 57 -14.09 3.12 -31.18
CA SER A 57 -12.65 3.21 -30.97
C SER A 57 -12.28 3.79 -29.60
N TYR A 58 -13.03 4.80 -29.11
CA TYR A 58 -12.77 5.38 -27.78
C TYR A 58 -13.11 4.40 -26.65
N GLY A 59 -14.18 3.62 -26.82
CA GLY A 59 -14.56 2.57 -25.86
C GLY A 59 -13.50 1.49 -25.75
N ILE A 60 -12.93 1.04 -26.88
CA ILE A 60 -11.84 0.05 -26.90
C ILE A 60 -10.57 0.60 -26.24
N LEU A 61 -10.17 1.83 -26.57
CA LEU A 61 -8.96 2.44 -26.01
C LEU A 61 -9.07 2.56 -24.49
N LEU A 62 -10.22 3.06 -24.01
CA LEU A 62 -10.52 3.15 -22.58
C LEU A 62 -10.51 1.77 -21.92
N TRP A 63 -11.09 0.77 -22.57
CA TRP A 63 -11.12 -0.59 -22.07
C TRP A 63 -9.72 -1.19 -21.89
N MET A 64 -8.85 -1.06 -22.89
CA MET A 64 -7.47 -1.53 -22.81
C MET A 64 -6.70 -0.87 -21.66
N PHE A 65 -6.84 0.45 -21.53
CA PHE A 65 -6.22 1.20 -20.43
C PHE A 65 -6.73 0.72 -19.07
N THR A 66 -8.05 0.53 -18.95
CA THR A 66 -8.70 0.14 -17.69
C THR A 66 -8.28 -1.27 -17.26
N ILE A 67 -8.19 -2.23 -18.19
CA ILE A 67 -7.71 -3.58 -17.87
C ILE A 67 -6.24 -3.56 -17.46
N GLY A 68 -5.40 -2.79 -18.15
CA GLY A 68 -3.99 -2.62 -17.77
C GLY A 68 -3.86 -2.04 -16.35
N ALA A 69 -4.64 -1.00 -16.04
CA ALA A 69 -4.66 -0.39 -14.71
C ALA A 69 -5.15 -1.37 -13.63
N LEU A 70 -6.21 -2.15 -13.92
CA LEU A 70 -6.71 -3.18 -13.02
C LEU A 70 -5.67 -4.27 -12.77
N ALA A 71 -4.95 -4.70 -13.80
CA ALA A 71 -3.93 -5.73 -13.66
C ALA A 71 -2.82 -5.26 -12.72
N VAL A 72 -2.39 -4.00 -12.83
CA VAL A 72 -1.41 -3.41 -11.92
C VAL A 72 -1.97 -3.22 -10.51
N ALA A 73 -3.22 -2.74 -10.39
CA ALA A 73 -3.83 -2.45 -9.09
C ALA A 73 -4.05 -3.71 -8.23
N PHE A 74 -4.41 -4.82 -8.86
CA PHE A 74 -4.62 -6.11 -8.18
C PHE A 74 -3.38 -7.00 -8.15
N HIS A 75 -2.26 -6.57 -8.75
CA HIS A 75 -0.99 -7.27 -8.62
C HIS A 75 -0.48 -7.12 -7.19
N GLU A 76 -0.16 -8.25 -6.57
CA GLU A 76 0.38 -8.30 -5.23
C GLU A 76 1.90 -8.15 -5.25
N ASN A 77 2.41 -7.29 -4.38
CA ASN A 77 3.84 -7.13 -4.17
C ASN A 77 4.40 -8.25 -3.28
N GLU A 78 5.72 -8.29 -3.04
CA GLU A 78 6.40 -9.28 -2.18
C GLU A 78 5.84 -9.41 -0.76
N LEU A 79 5.02 -8.45 -0.32
CA LEU A 79 4.33 -8.43 0.97
C LEU A 79 2.90 -9.00 0.91
N ASN A 80 2.47 -9.58 -0.21
CA ASN A 80 1.10 -10.03 -0.49
C ASN A 80 0.04 -8.94 -0.30
N MET A 81 0.42 -7.70 -0.63
CA MET A 81 -0.46 -6.53 -0.60
C MET A 81 -0.66 -6.03 -2.03
N ASN A 82 -1.91 -5.83 -2.41
CA ASN A 82 -2.28 -5.15 -3.66
C ASN A 82 -2.42 -3.63 -3.40
N MET A 83 -2.60 -2.82 -4.44
CA MET A 83 -2.73 -1.36 -4.27
C MET A 83 -3.92 -0.97 -3.38
N VAL A 84 -5.03 -1.71 -3.44
CA VAL A 84 -6.23 -1.42 -2.64
C VAL A 84 -5.93 -1.57 -1.15
N ASP A 85 -5.18 -2.59 -0.76
CA ASP A 85 -4.75 -2.81 0.62
C ASP A 85 -3.81 -1.69 1.09
N TYR A 86 -2.89 -1.24 0.23
CA TYR A 86 -2.04 -0.08 0.52
C TYR A 86 -2.86 1.19 0.78
N PHE A 87 -3.85 1.47 -0.06
CA PHE A 87 -4.74 2.63 0.15
C PHE A 87 -5.52 2.51 1.45
N MET A 88 -6.06 1.34 1.78
CA MET A 88 -6.80 1.13 3.02
C MET A 88 -5.91 1.40 4.25
N VAL A 89 -4.67 0.91 4.21
CA VAL A 89 -3.68 1.16 5.27
C VAL A 89 -3.35 2.65 5.35
N LEU A 90 -3.14 3.33 4.22
CA LEU A 90 -2.86 4.76 4.18
C LEU A 90 -4.00 5.59 4.77
N PHE A 91 -5.26 5.29 4.40
CA PHE A 91 -6.43 5.97 4.95
C PHE A 91 -6.56 5.76 6.46
N ARG A 92 -6.28 4.56 6.93
CA ARG A 92 -6.26 4.28 8.37
C ARG A 92 -5.19 5.09 9.09
N PHE A 93 -3.97 5.12 8.55
CA PHE A 93 -2.88 5.92 9.12
C PHE A 93 -3.16 7.42 9.09
N ALA A 94 -3.82 7.94 8.05
CA ALA A 94 -4.19 9.35 7.97
C ALA A 94 -5.10 9.78 9.14
N GLY A 95 -5.98 8.90 9.62
CA GLY A 95 -6.82 9.17 10.80
C GLY A 95 -6.09 8.97 12.13
N GLU A 96 -5.06 8.13 12.17
CA GLU A 96 -4.30 7.80 13.38
C GLU A 96 -3.03 8.67 13.57
N GLN A 97 -2.75 9.61 12.67
CA GLN A 97 -1.63 10.54 12.79
C GLN A 97 -1.78 11.44 14.03
N GLN A 98 -0.97 11.17 15.06
CA GLN A 98 -0.85 12.04 16.22
C GLN A 98 -0.18 13.35 15.81
N LYS A 99 -0.85 14.48 16.08
CA LYS A 99 -0.24 15.80 15.96
C LYS A 99 0.67 16.02 17.16
N TYR A 100 1.97 16.10 16.92
CA TYR A 100 2.93 16.49 17.92
C TYR A 100 3.06 18.01 17.91
N GLU A 101 2.76 18.64 19.04
CA GLU A 101 3.09 20.06 19.24
C GLU A 101 4.60 20.17 19.47
N TYR A 102 5.28 20.83 18.53
CA TYR A 102 6.70 21.13 18.65
C TYR A 102 6.85 22.41 19.47
N PHE A 103 7.44 22.28 20.65
CA PHE A 103 7.88 23.43 21.43
C PHE A 103 9.34 23.71 21.10
N PHE A 104 9.59 24.87 20.50
CA PHE A 104 10.94 25.41 20.36
C PHE A 104 11.31 26.07 21.67
N TYR A 105 12.39 25.58 22.28
CA TYR A 105 13.00 26.19 23.45
C TYR A 105 14.34 26.78 22.97
N ASP A 106 14.53 28.07 23.20
CA ASP A 106 15.75 28.76 22.78
C ASP A 106 16.95 28.37 23.65
N THR A 107 16.71 28.00 24.91
CA THR A 107 17.74 27.52 25.83
C THR A 107 17.27 26.31 26.65
N LEU A 108 18.22 25.51 27.14
CA LEU A 108 17.93 24.33 27.98
C LEU A 108 17.29 24.72 29.32
N ASP A 109 17.60 25.92 29.84
CA ASP A 109 17.04 26.44 31.08
C ASP A 109 15.51 26.66 30.97
N ASP A 110 15.02 27.06 29.79
CA ASP A 110 13.59 27.27 29.52
C ASP A 110 12.77 25.95 29.55
N MET A 111 13.41 24.81 29.30
CA MET A 111 12.76 23.49 29.40
C MET A 111 12.54 23.06 30.86
N GLU A 112 13.49 23.36 31.75
CA GLU A 112 13.45 22.93 33.15
C GLU A 112 12.42 23.71 33.98
N GLU A 113 12.30 25.02 33.74
CA GLU A 113 11.34 25.87 34.46
C GLU A 113 9.88 25.45 34.17
N LYS A 114 9.55 25.20 32.90
CA LYS A 114 8.16 24.90 32.47
C LYS A 114 7.71 23.49 32.82
N HIS A 115 8.62 22.51 32.84
CA HIS A 115 8.31 21.11 33.19
C HIS A 115 8.59 20.75 34.65
N GLY A 116 9.41 21.54 35.36
CA GLY A 116 9.63 21.43 36.81
C GLY A 116 8.37 21.74 37.63
N HIS A 117 7.59 22.75 37.22
CA HIS A 117 6.33 23.11 37.89
C HIS A 117 5.21 22.07 37.73
N ARG A 118 5.20 21.26 36.66
CA ARG A 118 4.20 20.18 36.48
C ARG A 118 4.39 19.01 37.44
N LYS A 119 5.58 18.82 38.03
CA LYS A 119 5.82 17.77 39.03
C LYS A 119 5.37 18.13 40.44
N GLN A 120 5.00 19.40 40.72
CA GLN A 120 4.62 19.86 42.05
C GLN A 120 3.10 19.99 42.29
N SER A 121 2.26 19.72 41.27
CA SER A 121 0.80 19.74 41.39
C SER A 121 0.20 18.32 41.35
N LYS A 122 0.65 17.46 42.26
CA LYS A 122 -0.03 16.20 42.58
C LYS A 122 -0.08 16.01 44.09
#